data_AF-A0A285XPE1-F1
#
_entry.id   AF-A0A285XPE1-F1
#
_cell.length_a   1.000
_cell.length_b   1.000
_cell.length_c   1.000
_cell.angle_alpha   90.00
_cell.angle_beta   90.00
_cell.angle_gamma   90.00
#
_symmetry.space_group_name_H-M   'P 1'
#
loop_
_entity.id
_entity.type
_entity.pdbx_description
1 polymer ?
#
loop_
_entity_poly.entity_id
_entity_poly.type
_entity_poly.pdbx_seq_one_letter_code
_entity_poly.pdbx_strand_id
1 'polypeptide(L)'
;MSLRVFAAVLLAVLVGTTLSSCAAGPRDGFLTLSGSDATEPPACTVAAPVRVETLDGTDLQSCLPSGQELVFPDGYREMLGETSGSSASSPGAGFAYQWVTVGRWGLVAARASDDCSDVQEWGHPEALRRVHEAFGADWACDDTEPSDRG
;
A
#
# COMPACT_ATOMS: atom_id res chain seq x y z
N MET A 1 37.70 -44.79 39.01
CA MET A 1 38.48 -43.59 38.66
C MET A 1 38.33 -43.38 37.17
N SER A 2 37.82 -42.28 36.61
CA SER A 2 37.29 -41.05 37.18
C SER A 2 36.48 -40.37 36.08
N LEU A 3 35.41 -39.71 36.51
CA LEU A 3 34.69 -38.61 35.89
C LEU A 3 35.48 -37.83 34.82
N ARG A 4 34.99 -37.85 33.58
CA ARG A 4 34.95 -36.70 32.64
C ARG A 4 33.67 -36.85 31.83
N VAL A 5 32.50 -36.76 32.45
CA VAL A 5 31.78 -35.48 32.67
C VAL A 5 31.79 -34.64 31.39
N PHE A 6 30.67 -34.76 30.66
CA PHE A 6 29.87 -33.63 30.17
C PHE A 6 30.65 -32.39 29.73
N ALA A 7 31.06 -32.32 28.46
CA ALA A 7 31.25 -31.05 27.74
C ALA A 7 31.64 -31.33 26.29
N ALA A 8 30.65 -31.54 25.41
CA ALA A 8 30.78 -31.39 23.95
C ALA A 8 29.47 -31.70 23.21
N VAL A 9 28.37 -31.98 23.93
CA VAL A 9 27.03 -31.61 23.42
C VAL A 9 27.03 -30.08 23.38
N LEU A 10 26.68 -29.49 22.23
CA LEU A 10 26.68 -28.04 21.91
C LEU A 10 27.93 -27.52 21.19
N LEU A 11 28.33 -28.14 20.07
CA LEU A 11 28.90 -27.35 18.97
C LEU A 11 27.79 -27.00 17.98
N ALA A 12 27.09 -25.92 18.33
CA ALA A 12 26.51 -24.90 17.47
C ALA A 12 26.16 -25.30 16.03
N VAL A 13 24.97 -25.85 15.86
CA VAL A 13 24.15 -25.62 14.67
C VAL A 13 23.75 -24.13 14.70
N LEU A 14 24.47 -23.30 13.97
CA LEU A 14 24.11 -21.90 13.67
C LEU A 14 24.18 -21.70 12.16
N VAL A 15 23.42 -22.56 11.45
CA VAL A 15 22.93 -22.29 10.11
C VAL A 15 21.51 -21.80 10.31
N GLY A 16 21.33 -20.48 10.35
CA GLY A 16 20.03 -19.90 10.71
C GLY A 16 20.00 -18.41 10.44
N THR A 17 19.45 -18.08 9.27
CA THR A 17 18.77 -16.83 8.93
C THR A 17 19.62 -15.56 8.89
N THR A 18 20.17 -15.32 7.70
CA THR A 18 20.27 -13.98 7.13
C THR A 18 18.84 -13.42 7.00
N LEU A 19 18.31 -12.80 8.06
CA LEU A 19 17.24 -11.83 7.88
C LEU A 19 17.93 -10.55 7.41
N SER A 20 18.00 -10.40 6.10
CA SER A 20 18.14 -9.09 5.47
C SER A 20 16.95 -8.27 5.93
N SER A 21 17.06 -7.59 7.06
CA SER A 21 16.19 -6.46 7.36
C SER A 21 16.50 -5.39 6.31
N CYS A 22 15.73 -5.41 5.22
CA CYS A 22 15.46 -4.17 4.51
C CYS A 22 14.75 -3.27 5.52
N ALA A 23 15.51 -2.41 6.20
CA ALA A 23 14.95 -1.25 6.83
C ALA A 23 14.46 -0.35 5.68
N ALA A 24 13.16 -0.42 5.38
CA ALA A 24 12.52 0.55 4.53
C ALA A 24 12.56 1.90 5.29
N GLY A 25 13.30 2.85 4.75
CA GLY A 25 13.34 4.21 5.27
C GLY A 25 12.07 4.97 4.90
N PRO A 26 11.82 6.14 5.50
CA PRO A 26 10.69 7.00 5.17
C PRO A 26 10.63 7.29 3.66
N ARG A 27 9.42 7.31 3.08
CA ARG A 27 9.22 7.57 1.64
C ARG A 27 9.72 8.97 1.25
N ASP A 28 10.84 9.02 0.56
CA ASP A 28 11.30 10.21 -0.16
C ASP A 28 10.86 10.14 -1.63
N GLY A 29 9.54 10.03 -1.87
CA GLY A 29 8.94 10.00 -3.20
C GLY A 29 7.83 11.04 -3.33
N PHE A 30 7.85 11.82 -4.41
CA PHE A 30 6.76 12.73 -4.74
C PHE A 30 6.21 12.39 -6.12
N LEU A 31 4.90 12.20 -6.22
CA LEU A 31 4.23 12.04 -7.50
C LEU A 31 4.25 13.38 -8.24
N THR A 32 5.19 13.51 -9.18
CA THR A 32 5.33 14.73 -9.99
C THR A 32 4.60 14.55 -11.31
N LEU A 33 3.54 15.32 -11.52
CA LEU A 33 2.77 15.36 -12.76
C LEU A 33 3.00 16.71 -13.46
N SER A 34 2.99 16.72 -14.80
CA SER A 34 3.26 17.93 -15.57
C SER A 34 2.25 18.15 -16.69
N GLY A 35 2.02 19.43 -17.02
CA GLY A 35 1.09 19.81 -18.10
C GLY A 35 -0.31 19.23 -17.91
N SER A 36 -0.85 18.62 -18.97
CA SER A 36 -2.17 17.99 -18.97
C SER A 36 -2.28 16.78 -18.04
N ASP A 37 -1.15 16.16 -17.65
CA ASP A 37 -1.17 14.98 -16.78
C ASP A 37 -1.58 15.34 -15.36
N ALA A 38 -1.30 16.56 -14.91
CA ALA A 38 -1.68 17.07 -13.59
C ALA A 38 -3.15 17.52 -13.51
N THR A 39 -3.90 17.46 -14.61
CA THR A 39 -5.31 17.89 -14.63
C THR A 39 -6.19 16.81 -14.05
N GLU A 40 -6.68 16.99 -12.82
CA GLU A 40 -7.61 16.06 -12.20
C GLU A 40 -9.02 16.11 -12.82
N PRO A 41 -9.73 14.97 -12.88
CA PRO A 41 -11.16 14.96 -13.15
C PRO A 41 -11.93 15.79 -12.12
N PRO A 42 -13.11 16.33 -12.47
CA PRO A 42 -13.96 17.00 -11.48
C PRO A 42 -14.40 16.02 -10.38
N ALA A 43 -14.76 16.54 -9.20
CA ALA A 43 -15.35 15.69 -8.16
C ALA A 43 -16.72 15.12 -8.60
N CYS A 44 -17.01 13.89 -8.21
CA CYS A 44 -18.29 13.26 -8.50
C CYS A 44 -19.43 13.96 -7.73
N THR A 45 -20.52 14.31 -8.43
CA THR A 45 -21.65 15.04 -7.83
C THR A 45 -22.63 14.16 -7.08
N VAL A 46 -22.56 12.84 -7.27
CA VAL A 46 -23.39 11.85 -6.59
C VAL A 46 -22.54 11.22 -5.53
N ALA A 47 -22.95 11.33 -4.26
CA ALA A 47 -22.32 10.64 -3.15
C ALA A 47 -22.82 9.18 -3.11
N ALA A 48 -21.99 8.25 -3.58
CA ALA A 48 -22.27 6.82 -3.54
C ALA A 48 -20.98 6.05 -3.22
N PRO A 49 -21.05 4.97 -2.42
CA PRO A 49 -19.87 4.13 -2.21
C PRO A 49 -19.29 3.62 -3.53
N VAL A 50 -17.99 3.81 -3.71
CA VAL A 50 -17.24 3.37 -4.89
C VAL A 50 -16.50 2.08 -4.56
N ARG A 51 -16.71 1.05 -5.37
CA ARG A 51 -15.99 -0.22 -5.25
C ARG A 51 -14.63 -0.12 -5.95
N VAL A 52 -13.56 -0.60 -5.32
CA VAL A 52 -12.20 -0.52 -5.89
C VAL A 52 -12.11 -1.21 -7.25
N GLU A 53 -12.86 -2.28 -7.48
CA GLU A 53 -12.86 -3.03 -8.75
C GLU A 53 -13.44 -2.21 -9.91
N THR A 54 -14.12 -1.09 -9.63
CA THR A 54 -14.61 -0.17 -10.66
C THR A 54 -13.56 0.85 -11.11
N LEU A 55 -12.42 0.91 -10.42
CA LEU A 55 -11.28 1.76 -10.81
C LEU A 55 -10.46 1.11 -11.94
N ASP A 56 -10.58 -0.20 -12.12
CA ASP A 56 -9.88 -0.95 -13.16
C ASP A 56 -10.42 -0.63 -14.55
N GLY A 57 -9.49 -0.37 -15.47
CA GLY A 57 -9.81 -0.15 -16.88
C GLY A 57 -8.81 0.76 -17.57
N THR A 58 -8.97 0.87 -18.88
CA THR A 58 -8.17 1.78 -19.73
C THR A 58 -8.87 3.11 -20.00
N ASP A 59 -10.12 3.25 -19.57
CA ASP A 59 -10.87 4.49 -19.70
C ASP A 59 -10.52 5.43 -18.55
N LEU A 60 -10.44 6.73 -18.85
CA LEU A 60 -10.22 7.74 -17.83
C LEU A 60 -11.47 7.85 -16.96
N GLN A 61 -11.26 8.01 -15.66
CA GLN A 61 -12.35 8.29 -14.74
C GLN A 61 -13.00 9.63 -15.09
N SER A 62 -14.32 9.62 -15.21
CA SER A 62 -15.10 10.83 -15.52
C SER A 62 -15.14 11.82 -14.36
N CYS A 63 -14.94 11.34 -13.14
CA CYS A 63 -14.91 12.15 -11.93
C CYS A 63 -14.10 11.45 -10.82
N LEU A 64 -13.61 12.23 -9.85
CA LEU A 64 -12.96 11.73 -8.64
C LEU A 64 -13.98 11.55 -7.52
N PRO A 65 -14.01 10.40 -6.82
CA PRO A 65 -14.95 10.14 -5.74
C PRO A 65 -14.50 10.72 -4.39
N SER A 66 -13.91 11.91 -4.38
CA SER A 66 -13.53 12.63 -3.15
C SER A 66 -14.74 12.82 -2.22
N GLY A 67 -14.54 12.60 -0.92
CA GLY A 67 -15.61 12.68 0.09
C GLY A 67 -16.58 11.49 0.07
N GLN A 68 -16.25 10.39 -0.63
CA GLN A 68 -17.07 9.18 -0.71
C GLN A 68 -16.39 7.97 -0.10
N GLU A 69 -17.16 6.95 0.24
CA GLU A 69 -16.60 5.69 0.73
C GLU A 69 -15.97 4.90 -0.42
N LEU A 70 -14.69 4.52 -0.27
CA LEU A 70 -14.05 3.50 -1.06
C LEU A 70 -14.26 2.13 -0.39
N VAL A 71 -14.75 1.15 -1.15
CA VAL A 71 -15.14 -0.17 -0.65
C VAL A 71 -14.24 -1.24 -1.27
N PHE A 72 -13.57 -2.00 -0.40
CA PHE A 72 -12.67 -3.09 -0.77
C PHE A 72 -13.40 -4.45 -0.83
N PRO A 73 -12.82 -5.47 -1.48
CA PRO A 73 -13.49 -6.76 -1.72
C PRO A 73 -13.87 -7.52 -0.44
N ASP A 74 -13.14 -7.28 0.66
CA ASP A 74 -13.39 -7.86 1.98
C ASP A 74 -14.41 -7.10 2.82
N GLY A 75 -14.99 -6.03 2.26
CA GLY A 75 -15.97 -5.19 2.91
C GLY A 75 -15.37 -4.06 3.75
N TYR A 76 -14.05 -3.92 3.81
CA TYR A 76 -13.42 -2.73 4.40
C TYR A 76 -13.86 -1.47 3.65
N ARG A 77 -14.03 -0.38 4.40
CA ARG A 77 -14.49 0.91 3.87
C ARG A 77 -13.62 2.03 4.40
N GLU A 78 -13.17 2.88 3.47
CA GLU A 78 -12.32 4.04 3.73
C GLU A 78 -13.05 5.30 3.26
N MET A 79 -13.09 6.35 4.08
CA MET A 79 -13.61 7.64 3.60
C MET A 79 -12.51 8.35 2.81
N LEU A 80 -12.75 8.61 1.52
CA LEU A 80 -11.79 9.34 0.71
C LEU A 80 -11.72 10.79 1.15
N GLY A 81 -10.53 11.22 1.57
CA GLY A 81 -10.26 12.60 1.90
C GLY A 81 -10.39 13.53 0.70
N GLU A 82 -10.53 14.83 0.98
CA GLU A 82 -10.56 15.88 -0.04
C GLU A 82 -9.16 16.15 -0.64
N THR A 83 -8.10 15.71 0.04
CA THR A 83 -6.70 15.86 -0.38
C THR A 83 -6.13 14.54 -0.87
N SER A 84 -5.44 14.58 -2.00
CA SER A 84 -4.75 13.45 -2.63
C SER A 84 -3.70 12.80 -1.72
N GLY A 85 -3.61 11.47 -1.77
CA GLY A 85 -2.49 10.71 -1.19
C GLY A 85 -2.63 10.45 0.32
N SER A 86 -3.80 10.00 0.76
CA SER A 86 -3.96 9.53 2.12
C SER A 86 -3.73 8.02 2.17
N SER A 87 -2.85 7.59 3.05
CA SER A 87 -2.79 6.20 3.47
C SER A 87 -3.70 5.99 4.68
N ALA A 88 -4.26 4.79 4.79
CA ALA A 88 -5.04 4.41 5.95
C ALA A 88 -4.85 2.94 6.25
N SER A 89 -4.09 2.68 7.31
CA SER A 89 -3.93 1.34 7.85
C SER A 89 -5.09 1.09 8.81
N SER A 90 -5.87 0.01 8.60
CA SER A 90 -6.86 -0.44 9.58
C SER A 90 -6.25 -1.52 10.47
N PRO A 91 -5.90 -1.23 11.74
CA PRO A 91 -5.24 -2.20 12.59
C PRO A 91 -6.17 -3.39 12.89
N GLY A 92 -5.71 -4.61 12.58
CA GLY A 92 -6.38 -5.86 12.97
C GLY A 92 -7.11 -6.62 11.85
N ALA A 93 -7.11 -6.13 10.60
CA ALA A 93 -7.69 -6.82 9.46
C ALA A 93 -6.70 -7.77 8.73
N GLY A 94 -5.40 -7.68 9.04
CA GLY A 94 -4.34 -8.44 8.34
C GLY A 94 -3.91 -7.82 7.00
N PHE A 95 -4.41 -6.61 6.70
CA PHE A 95 -4.14 -5.89 5.47
C PHE A 95 -3.95 -4.38 5.72
N ALA A 96 -3.05 -3.78 4.96
CA ALA A 96 -2.91 -2.35 4.77
C ALA A 96 -3.70 -1.88 3.53
N TYR A 97 -4.27 -0.67 3.60
CA TYR A 97 -5.04 -0.07 2.51
C TYR A 97 -4.45 1.27 2.13
N GLN A 98 -4.34 1.50 0.82
CA GLN A 98 -3.67 2.66 0.26
C GLN A 98 -4.52 3.24 -0.85
N TRP A 99 -4.50 4.57 -1.02
CA TRP A 99 -5.09 5.21 -2.19
C TRP A 99 -4.40 6.52 -2.54
N VAL A 100 -4.35 6.84 -3.83
CA VAL A 100 -3.69 8.04 -4.36
C VAL A 100 -4.46 8.54 -5.58
N THR A 101 -4.68 9.85 -5.70
CA THR A 101 -5.16 10.43 -6.97
C THR A 101 -3.97 10.76 -7.87
N VAL A 102 -4.09 10.39 -9.15
CA VAL A 102 -3.03 10.46 -10.15
C VAL A 102 -3.52 11.32 -11.31
N GLY A 103 -3.65 12.61 -11.05
CA GLY A 103 -4.01 13.62 -12.04
C GLY A 103 -5.15 13.16 -12.96
N ARG A 104 -4.93 13.24 -14.27
CA ARG A 104 -5.96 12.93 -15.29
C ARG A 104 -6.43 11.48 -15.31
N TRP A 105 -5.70 10.56 -14.71
CA TRP A 105 -6.04 9.14 -14.69
C TRP A 105 -6.91 8.74 -13.51
N GLY A 106 -7.07 9.63 -12.53
CA GLY A 106 -7.99 9.45 -11.43
C GLY A 106 -7.40 8.72 -10.24
N LEU A 107 -8.24 8.02 -9.49
CA LEU A 107 -7.88 7.33 -8.25
C LEU A 107 -7.26 5.95 -8.52
N VAL A 108 -6.17 5.65 -7.83
CA VAL A 108 -5.67 4.29 -7.61
C VAL A 108 -5.90 3.87 -6.17
N ALA A 109 -6.07 2.58 -5.96
CA ALA A 109 -6.16 1.97 -4.65
C ALA A 109 -5.31 0.70 -4.59
N ALA A 110 -4.84 0.34 -3.40
CA ALA A 110 -4.20 -0.93 -3.17
C ALA A 110 -4.54 -1.50 -1.80
N ARG A 111 -4.42 -2.83 -1.71
CA ARG A 111 -4.55 -3.62 -0.50
C ARG A 111 -3.39 -4.59 -0.46
N ALA A 112 -2.63 -4.58 0.62
CA ALA A 112 -1.51 -5.48 0.83
C ALA A 112 -1.69 -6.24 2.13
N SER A 113 -1.37 -7.53 2.17
CA SER A 113 -1.27 -8.25 3.44
C SER A 113 -0.17 -7.63 4.32
N ASP A 114 -0.26 -7.81 5.64
CA ASP A 114 0.75 -7.27 6.58
C ASP A 114 2.18 -7.76 6.28
N ASP A 115 2.32 -8.93 5.65
CA ASP A 115 3.60 -9.51 5.21
C ASP A 115 3.93 -9.27 3.73
N CYS A 116 3.08 -8.52 3.02
CA CYS A 116 3.23 -8.20 1.61
C CYS A 116 3.30 -9.39 0.65
N SER A 117 2.89 -10.58 1.10
CA SER A 117 2.81 -11.76 0.23
C SER A 117 1.63 -11.72 -0.73
N ASP A 118 0.59 -10.94 -0.43
CA ASP A 118 -0.58 -10.70 -1.28
C ASP A 118 -0.78 -9.20 -1.46
N VAL A 119 -0.58 -8.71 -2.68
CA VAL A 119 -0.80 -7.30 -3.07
C VAL A 119 -1.81 -7.26 -4.21
N GLN A 120 -2.86 -6.47 -3.99
CA GLN A 120 -3.91 -6.21 -4.96
C GLN A 120 -3.97 -4.71 -5.22
N GLU A 121 -4.02 -4.34 -6.49
CA GLU A 121 -4.00 -2.95 -6.93
C GLU A 121 -5.15 -2.74 -7.92
N TRP A 122 -5.77 -1.56 -7.83
CA TRP A 122 -6.86 -1.17 -8.70
C TRP A 122 -6.64 0.22 -9.23
N GLY A 123 -6.90 0.39 -10.53
CA GLY A 123 -6.80 1.69 -11.18
C GLY A 123 -6.40 1.62 -12.63
N HIS A 124 -6.34 2.81 -13.24
CA HIS A 124 -5.89 2.94 -14.62
C HIS A 124 -4.41 2.50 -14.75
N PRO A 125 -4.01 1.70 -15.77
CA PRO A 125 -2.64 1.17 -15.89
C PRO A 125 -1.54 2.24 -15.86
N GLU A 126 -1.78 3.37 -16.53
CA GLU A 126 -0.85 4.50 -16.51
C GLU A 126 -0.77 5.17 -15.13
N ALA A 127 -1.85 5.18 -14.35
CA ALA A 127 -1.82 5.71 -12.98
C ALA A 127 -0.96 4.82 -12.08
N LEU A 128 -1.16 3.50 -12.15
CA LEU A 128 -0.36 2.51 -11.43
C LEU A 128 1.12 2.61 -11.80
N ARG A 129 1.44 2.71 -13.10
CA ARG A 129 2.83 2.92 -13.56
C ARG A 129 3.49 4.14 -12.91
N ARG A 130 2.78 5.28 -12.85
CA ARG A 130 3.31 6.53 -12.26
C ARG A 130 3.49 6.41 -10.76
N VAL A 131 2.59 5.71 -10.09
CA VAL A 131 2.67 5.44 -8.65
C VAL A 131 3.86 4.54 -8.35
N HIS A 132 4.08 3.47 -9.11
CA HIS A 132 5.28 2.64 -8.99
C HIS A 132 6.57 3.40 -9.28
N GLU A 133 6.57 4.32 -10.25
CA GLU A 133 7.73 5.16 -10.55
C GLU A 133 8.03 6.16 -9.43
N ALA A 134 6.99 6.71 -8.79
CA ALA A 134 7.14 7.72 -7.74
C ALA A 134 7.48 7.12 -6.37
N PHE A 135 6.90 5.95 -6.05
CA PHE A 135 6.90 5.38 -4.70
C PHE A 135 7.52 3.98 -4.63
N GLY A 136 7.91 3.40 -5.75
CA GLY A 136 8.46 2.04 -5.82
C GLY A 136 7.39 0.95 -5.96
N ALA A 137 7.86 -0.28 -6.20
CA ALA A 137 6.99 -1.45 -6.36
C ALA A 137 6.24 -1.83 -5.06
N ASP A 138 6.83 -1.49 -3.90
CA ASP A 138 6.29 -1.83 -2.58
C ASP A 138 5.38 -0.73 -2.00
N TRP A 139 4.91 0.23 -2.80
CA TRP A 139 4.12 1.37 -2.31
C TRP A 139 2.81 0.97 -1.61
N ALA A 140 2.28 -0.22 -1.88
CA ALA A 140 1.07 -0.75 -1.22
C ALA A 140 1.35 -1.24 0.22
N CYS A 141 2.61 -1.49 0.55
CA CYS A 141 3.07 -2.22 1.73
C CYS A 141 3.62 -1.34 2.86
N ASP A 142 4.13 -0.16 2.49
CA ASP A 142 5.15 0.53 3.28
C ASP A 142 4.57 1.52 4.30
N ASP A 143 3.53 1.11 5.05
CA ASP A 143 2.99 1.82 6.23
C ASP A 143 2.78 0.88 7.43
N THR A 144 3.33 -0.33 7.37
CA THR A 144 3.26 -1.32 8.44
C THR A 144 4.45 -1.19 9.38
N GLU A 145 4.71 0.00 9.95
CA GLU A 145 5.52 0.05 11.17
C GLU A 145 4.65 -0.47 12.32
N PRO A 146 5.01 -1.58 12.99
CA PRO A 146 4.50 -1.84 14.32
C PRO A 146 4.97 -0.67 15.19
N SER A 147 4.02 0.01 15.82
CA SER A 147 4.29 1.03 16.82
C SER A 147 4.93 0.37 18.05
N ASP A 148 6.22 0.02 17.96
CA ASP A 148 7.00 -0.50 19.08
C ASP A 148 7.41 0.68 19.96
N ARG A 149 6.58 0.86 20.99
CA ARG A 149 6.93 1.52 22.24
C ARG A 149 8.17 0.84 22.83
N GLY A 150 9.27 1.58 22.92
CA GLY A 150 10.42 1.31 23.79
C GLY A 150 10.72 2.54 24.64
#